data_AF-A0A355M6G2-F1
#
_entry.id   AF-A0A355M6G2-F1
#
_cell.length_a   1.000
_cell.length_b   1.000
_cell.length_c   1.000
_cell.angle_alpha   90.00
_cell.angle_beta   90.00
_cell.angle_gamma   90.00
#
_symmetry.space_group_name_H-M   'P 1'
#
loop_
_entity.id
_entity.type
_entity.pdbx_description
1 polymer ?
#
loop_
_entity_poly.entity_id
_entity_poly.type
_entity_poly.pdbx_seq_one_letter_code
_entity_poly.pdbx_strand_id
1 'polypeptide(L)'
;MNVIKQSYENLTQQIGELLRKGREQAGRAVNTILVQTYWQIGRHIVEFEQSGKEKAEYGSNLLDRLSKDLTLYYGKGFSRSNLFQIRQFYLKFPKIQTLSGQLTWSHYNEILKADDELEIGFYSRQCEKENWSVRELRRQMKSMLSHRLALSKDKEGVMELAEKGAE
;
A
#
# COMPACT_ATOMS: atom_id res chain seq x y z
N MET A 1 4.59 42.94 27.62
CA MET A 1 3.41 42.33 26.97
C MET A 1 3.76 41.48 25.74
N ASN A 2 4.74 41.89 24.91
CA ASN A 2 5.11 41.16 23.68
C ASN A 2 5.84 39.81 23.91
N VAL A 3 6.68 39.74 24.95
CA VAL A 3 7.49 38.54 25.27
C VAL A 3 6.63 37.35 25.75
N ILE A 4 5.60 37.62 26.55
CA ILE A 4 4.69 36.56 27.06
C ILE A 4 3.85 35.98 25.93
N LYS A 5 3.40 36.83 24.99
CA LYS A 5 2.67 36.39 23.79
C LYS A 5 3.54 35.49 22.90
N GLN A 6 4.79 35.90 22.64
CA GLN A 6 5.75 35.10 21.87
C GLN A 6 6.08 33.76 22.53
N SER A 7 6.17 33.72 23.86
CA SER A 7 6.43 32.49 24.62
C SER A 7 5.25 31.51 24.54
N TYR A 8 4.01 32.00 24.58
CA TYR A 8 2.82 31.18 24.44
C TYR A 8 2.65 30.62 23.02
N GLU A 9 2.92 31.43 21.99
CA GLU A 9 2.91 30.98 20.59
C GLU A 9 3.95 29.88 20.35
N ASN A 10 5.15 30.02 20.91
CA ASN A 10 6.20 28.99 20.83
C ASN A 10 5.77 27.68 21.53
N LEU A 11 5.23 27.77 22.75
CA LEU A 11 4.70 26.61 23.47
C LEU A 11 3.60 25.89 22.65
N THR A 12 2.69 26.66 22.06
CA THR A 12 1.61 26.12 21.22
C THR A 12 2.16 25.40 19.99
N GLN A 13 3.18 25.97 19.33
CA GLN A 13 3.85 25.33 18.20
C GLN A 13 4.54 24.03 18.61
N GLN A 14 5.28 24.03 19.74
CA GLN A 14 5.96 22.83 20.23
C GLN A 14 4.98 21.70 20.56
N ILE A 15 3.87 22.02 21.23
CA ILE A 15 2.80 21.05 21.53
C ILE A 15 2.18 20.52 20.23
N GLY A 16 1.90 21.41 19.27
CA GLY A 16 1.37 21.03 17.96
C GLY A 16 2.29 20.09 17.19
N GLU A 17 3.60 20.38 17.17
CA GLU A 17 4.61 19.53 16.54
C GLU A 17 4.74 18.17 17.23
N LEU A 18 4.72 18.13 18.57
CA LEU A 18 4.75 16.88 19.33
C LEU A 18 3.53 16.01 19.02
N LEU A 19 2.32 16.61 19.02
CA LEU A 19 1.08 15.91 18.71
C LEU A 19 1.09 15.38 17.26
N ARG A 20 1.57 16.18 16.31
CA ARG A 20 1.70 15.76 14.89
C ARG A 20 2.64 14.57 14.76
N LYS A 21 3.84 14.64 15.34
CA LYS A 21 4.83 13.55 15.31
C LYS A 21 4.28 12.27 15.94
N GLY A 22 3.59 12.37 17.08
CA GLY A 22 2.97 11.22 17.74
C GLY A 22 1.89 10.55 16.87
N ARG A 23 1.03 11.34 16.24
CA ARG A 23 0.00 10.82 15.32
C ARG A 23 0.59 10.17 14.08
N GLU A 24 1.62 10.76 13.49
CA GLU A 24 2.33 10.19 12.34
C GLU A 24 2.99 8.85 12.69
N GLN A 25 3.64 8.76 13.84
CA GLN A 25 4.27 7.53 14.31
C GLN A 25 3.24 6.42 14.56
N ALA A 26 2.13 6.75 15.24
CA ALA A 26 1.05 5.80 15.48
C ALA A 26 0.45 5.30 14.16
N GLY A 27 0.18 6.19 13.21
CA GLY A 27 -0.34 5.83 11.88
C GLY A 27 0.61 4.91 11.12
N ARG A 28 1.92 5.20 11.11
CA ARG A 28 2.93 4.35 10.46
C ARG A 28 3.01 2.95 11.08
N ALA A 29 2.96 2.87 12.42
CA ALA A 29 2.97 1.59 13.12
C ALA A 29 1.72 0.75 12.76
N VAL A 30 0.53 1.36 12.79
CA VAL A 30 -0.72 0.69 12.40
C VAL A 30 -0.65 0.21 10.94
N ASN A 31 -0.18 1.05 10.01
CA ASN A 31 -0.06 0.68 8.60
C ASN A 31 0.88 -0.53 8.41
N THR A 32 2.04 -0.51 9.07
CA THR A 32 3.02 -1.60 9.00
C THR A 32 2.42 -2.91 9.50
N ILE A 33 1.79 -2.89 10.67
CA ILE A 33 1.15 -4.06 11.27
C ILE A 33 0.03 -4.59 10.37
N LEU A 34 -0.80 -3.70 9.81
CA LEU A 34 -1.90 -4.07 8.94
C LEU A 34 -1.42 -4.76 7.66
N VAL A 35 -0.40 -4.19 7.00
CA VAL A 35 0.19 -4.78 5.79
C VAL A 35 0.78 -6.15 6.07
N GLN A 36 1.53 -6.30 7.18
CA GLN A 36 2.07 -7.59 7.59
C GLN A 36 0.97 -8.61 7.89
N THR A 37 -0.10 -8.19 8.57
CA THR A 37 -1.25 -9.05 8.88
C THR A 37 -1.92 -9.53 7.61
N TYR A 38 -2.19 -8.64 6.66
CA TYR A 38 -2.77 -9.00 5.37
C TYR A 38 -1.85 -9.91 4.57
N TRP A 39 -0.53 -9.68 4.60
CA TRP A 39 0.42 -10.61 3.99
C TRP A 39 0.30 -12.03 4.57
N GLN A 40 0.23 -12.16 5.90
CA GLN A 40 0.08 -13.46 6.56
C GLN A 40 -1.25 -14.14 6.24
N ILE A 41 -2.35 -13.37 6.14
CA ILE A 41 -3.65 -13.89 5.71
C ILE A 41 -3.55 -14.41 4.27
N GLY A 42 -2.92 -13.66 3.37
CA GLY A 42 -2.69 -14.09 1.99
C GLY A 42 -1.88 -15.38 1.92
N ARG A 43 -0.84 -15.50 2.75
CA ARG A 43 -0.06 -16.73 2.91
C ARG A 43 -0.92 -17.92 3.33
N HIS A 44 -1.73 -17.76 4.38
CA HIS A 44 -2.63 -18.82 4.85
C HIS A 44 -3.64 -19.25 3.79
N ILE A 45 -4.20 -18.31 3.02
CA ILE A 45 -5.11 -18.62 1.92
C ILE A 45 -4.39 -19.48 0.87
N VAL A 46 -3.20 -19.06 0.43
CA VAL A 46 -2.46 -19.76 -0.64
C VAL A 46 -1.91 -21.11 -0.18
N GLU A 47 -1.37 -21.22 1.04
CA GLU A 47 -0.92 -22.49 1.62
C GLU A 47 -2.08 -23.50 1.74
N PHE A 48 -3.28 -23.01 2.11
CA PHE A 48 -4.50 -23.83 2.18
C PHE A 48 -4.93 -24.33 0.79
N GLU A 49 -4.90 -23.47 -0.23
CA GLU A 49 -5.17 -23.85 -1.63
C GLU A 49 -4.18 -24.92 -2.13
N GLN A 50 -2.88 -24.78 -1.81
CA GLN A 50 -1.80 -25.66 -2.29
C GLN A 50 -1.75 -27.02 -1.59
N SER A 51 -2.17 -27.12 -0.32
CA SER A 51 -2.09 -28.36 0.48
C SER A 51 -3.13 -29.44 0.10
N GLY A 52 -3.84 -29.28 -1.02
CA GLY A 52 -4.39 -30.42 -1.76
C GLY A 52 -5.84 -30.83 -1.47
N LYS A 53 -6.82 -29.92 -1.60
CA LYS A 53 -8.24 -30.31 -1.71
C LYS A 53 -9.10 -29.52 -2.72
N GLU A 54 -8.53 -28.73 -3.62
CA GLU A 54 -9.35 -27.97 -4.59
C GLU A 54 -9.13 -28.46 -6.01
N LYS A 55 -9.73 -29.63 -6.31
CA LYS A 55 -10.28 -29.83 -7.66
C LYS A 55 -11.24 -28.68 -7.90
N ALA A 56 -10.96 -27.86 -8.92
CA ALA A 56 -11.71 -26.81 -9.64
C ALA A 56 -13.10 -26.25 -9.17
N GLU A 57 -13.80 -26.90 -8.24
CA GLU A 57 -15.17 -26.61 -7.81
C GLU A 57 -15.24 -25.84 -6.46
N TYR A 58 -14.16 -25.83 -5.67
CA TYR A 58 -14.14 -25.26 -4.31
C TYR A 58 -13.35 -23.94 -4.15
N GLY A 59 -12.36 -23.67 -5.01
CA GLY A 59 -11.49 -22.49 -4.86
C GLY A 59 -12.13 -21.15 -5.22
N SER A 60 -13.09 -21.15 -6.13
CA SER A 60 -13.97 -19.99 -6.32
C SER A 60 -14.85 -19.74 -5.08
N ASN A 61 -15.29 -20.81 -4.41
CA ASN A 61 -16.12 -20.76 -3.21
C ASN A 61 -15.34 -20.48 -1.91
N LEU A 62 -14.01 -20.63 -1.88
CA LEU A 62 -13.20 -20.41 -0.67
C LEU A 62 -13.27 -18.94 -0.24
N LEU A 63 -12.97 -18.01 -1.16
CA LEU A 63 -13.01 -16.58 -0.86
C LEU A 63 -14.44 -16.11 -0.50
N ASP A 64 -15.47 -16.73 -1.08
CA ASP A 64 -16.86 -16.42 -0.75
C ASP A 64 -17.21 -16.84 0.68
N ARG A 65 -16.77 -18.02 1.11
CA ARG A 65 -16.97 -18.50 2.48
C ARG A 65 -16.15 -17.73 3.49
N LEU A 66 -14.86 -17.51 3.22
CA LEU A 66 -14.02 -16.65 4.04
C LEU A 66 -14.61 -15.25 4.17
N SER A 67 -15.18 -14.71 3.09
CA SER A 67 -15.81 -13.39 3.15
C SER A 67 -17.01 -13.38 4.10
N LYS A 68 -17.91 -14.38 3.98
CA LYS A 68 -19.08 -14.50 4.86
C LYS A 68 -18.65 -14.70 6.32
N ASP A 69 -17.81 -15.69 6.58
CA ASP A 69 -17.46 -16.11 7.94
C ASP A 69 -16.61 -15.04 8.65
N LEU A 70 -15.57 -14.52 8.00
CA LEU A 70 -14.71 -13.51 8.62
C LEU A 70 -15.42 -12.17 8.77
N THR A 71 -16.34 -11.80 7.87
CA THR A 71 -17.17 -10.61 8.05
C THR A 71 -18.13 -10.79 9.22
N LEU A 72 -18.67 -12.00 9.44
CA LEU A 72 -19.51 -12.31 10.60
C LEU A 72 -18.73 -12.19 11.91
N TYR A 73 -17.51 -12.75 11.97
CA TYR A 73 -16.71 -12.76 13.21
C TYR A 73 -16.00 -11.43 13.50
N TYR A 74 -15.50 -10.74 12.47
CA TYR A 74 -14.57 -9.61 12.62
C TYR A 74 -15.04 -8.32 11.94
N GLY A 75 -16.14 -8.36 11.18
CA GLY A 75 -16.73 -7.18 10.57
C GLY A 75 -16.04 -6.73 9.28
N LYS A 76 -15.93 -5.40 9.11
CA LYS A 76 -15.45 -4.77 7.87
C LYS A 76 -13.99 -5.14 7.59
N GLY A 77 -13.64 -5.24 6.31
CA GLY A 77 -12.29 -5.58 5.85
C GLY A 77 -12.19 -6.98 5.22
N PHE A 78 -13.20 -7.83 5.40
CA PHE A 78 -13.21 -9.18 4.84
C PHE A 78 -14.20 -9.35 3.68
N SER A 79 -14.37 -8.32 2.85
CA SER A 79 -15.11 -8.49 1.60
C SER A 79 -14.36 -9.45 0.67
N ARG A 80 -15.10 -10.17 -0.18
CA ARG A 80 -14.54 -11.07 -1.19
C ARG A 80 -13.46 -10.38 -2.03
N SER A 81 -13.70 -9.13 -2.44
CA SER A 81 -12.73 -8.35 -3.22
C SER A 81 -11.45 -8.04 -2.43
N ASN A 82 -11.56 -7.71 -1.15
CA ASN A 82 -10.37 -7.45 -0.33
C ASN A 82 -9.59 -8.76 -0.07
N LEU A 83 -10.28 -9.87 0.20
CA LEU A 83 -9.64 -11.18 0.34
C LEU A 83 -8.93 -11.64 -0.94
N PHE A 84 -9.53 -11.36 -2.11
CA PHE A 84 -8.87 -11.57 -3.39
C PHE A 84 -7.59 -10.73 -3.49
N GLN A 85 -7.64 -9.44 -3.16
CA GLN A 85 -6.45 -8.58 -3.15
C GLN A 85 -5.38 -9.06 -2.17
N ILE A 86 -5.77 -9.48 -0.96
CA ILE A 86 -4.89 -10.08 0.06
C ILE A 86 -4.19 -11.34 -0.48
N ARG A 87 -4.93 -12.20 -1.17
CA ARG A 87 -4.36 -13.40 -1.83
C ARG A 87 -3.36 -13.00 -2.92
N GLN A 88 -3.74 -12.08 -3.81
CA GLN A 88 -2.84 -11.58 -4.86
C GLN A 88 -1.59 -10.91 -4.30
N PHE A 89 -1.73 -10.22 -3.17
CA PHE A 89 -0.63 -9.57 -2.48
C PHE A 89 0.47 -10.55 -2.09
N TYR A 90 0.09 -11.67 -1.46
CA TYR A 90 1.06 -12.71 -1.10
C TYR A 90 1.72 -13.34 -2.34
N LEU A 91 0.94 -13.62 -3.40
CA LEU A 91 1.46 -14.21 -4.63
C LEU A 91 2.49 -13.30 -5.34
N LYS A 92 2.25 -11.98 -5.34
CA LYS A 92 3.14 -10.99 -5.99
C LYS A 92 4.30 -10.53 -5.10
N PHE A 93 4.18 -10.67 -3.78
CA PHE A 93 5.22 -10.32 -2.81
C PHE A 93 5.53 -11.51 -1.88
N PRO A 94 6.09 -12.62 -2.37
CA PRO A 94 6.25 -13.85 -1.57
C PRO A 94 7.29 -13.72 -0.44
N LYS A 95 8.06 -12.63 -0.38
CA LYS A 95 9.04 -12.36 0.68
C LYS A 95 8.55 -11.20 1.53
N ILE A 96 8.23 -11.45 2.80
CA ILE A 96 7.75 -10.39 3.70
C ILE A 96 8.80 -9.28 3.91
N GLN A 97 10.09 -9.60 3.81
CA GLN A 97 11.19 -8.65 4.00
C GLN A 97 11.27 -7.58 2.90
N THR A 98 10.61 -7.78 1.76
CA THR A 98 10.56 -6.79 0.68
C THR A 98 9.37 -5.83 0.81
N LEU A 99 8.58 -5.95 1.87
CA LEU A 99 7.47 -5.03 2.13
C LEU A 99 7.97 -3.74 2.77
N SER A 100 7.41 -2.64 2.30
CA SER A 100 7.67 -1.31 2.82
C SER A 100 6.94 -1.09 4.14
N GLY A 101 7.62 -0.51 5.12
CA GLY A 101 6.96 0.09 6.28
C GLY A 101 6.30 1.44 5.99
N GLN A 102 6.54 2.03 4.81
CA GLN A 102 6.00 3.33 4.42
C GLN A 102 4.71 3.22 3.60
N LEU A 103 4.58 2.13 2.82
CA LEU A 103 3.40 1.91 1.99
C LEU A 103 2.25 1.35 2.81
N THR A 104 1.07 1.95 2.63
CA THR A 104 -0.18 1.50 3.25
C THR A 104 -0.85 0.41 2.42
N TRP A 105 -1.84 -0.28 2.98
CA TRP A 105 -2.64 -1.26 2.22
C TRP A 105 -3.22 -0.69 0.92
N SER A 106 -3.66 0.58 0.94
CA SER A 106 -4.18 1.25 -0.26
C SER A 106 -3.13 1.47 -1.35
N HIS A 107 -1.85 1.63 -1.01
CA HIS A 107 -0.77 1.67 -2.00
C HIS A 107 -0.64 0.30 -2.67
N TYR A 108 -0.57 -0.76 -1.87
CA TYR A 108 -0.48 -2.13 -2.40
C TYR A 108 -1.67 -2.50 -3.28
N ASN A 109 -2.90 -2.14 -2.89
CA ASN A 109 -4.08 -2.37 -3.73
C ASN A 109 -4.03 -1.67 -5.08
N GLU A 110 -3.41 -0.49 -5.15
CA GLU A 110 -3.22 0.22 -6.40
C GLU A 110 -2.11 -0.42 -7.23
N ILE A 111 -0.97 -0.74 -6.61
CA ILE A 111 0.18 -1.41 -7.25
C ILE A 111 -0.22 -2.77 -7.83
N LEU A 112 -1.06 -3.53 -7.13
CA LEU A 112 -1.52 -4.86 -7.56
C LEU A 112 -2.41 -4.84 -8.82
N LYS A 113 -2.77 -3.65 -9.33
CA LYS A 113 -3.44 -3.51 -10.63
C LYS A 113 -2.48 -3.54 -11.81
N ALA A 114 -1.17 -3.42 -11.57
CA ALA A 114 -0.16 -3.58 -12.60
C ALA A 114 -0.10 -5.03 -13.10
N ASP A 115 0.11 -5.21 -14.40
CA ASP A 115 0.02 -6.51 -15.06
C ASP A 115 1.31 -7.35 -14.88
N ASP A 116 2.47 -6.69 -14.84
CA ASP A 116 3.78 -7.35 -14.79
C ASP A 116 4.57 -7.08 -13.48
N GLU A 117 5.51 -7.98 -13.17
CA GLU A 117 6.32 -7.92 -11.94
C GLU A 117 7.32 -6.77 -11.93
N LEU A 118 7.78 -6.31 -13.10
CA LEU A 118 8.72 -5.19 -13.20
C LEU A 118 8.03 -3.88 -12.83
N GLU A 119 6.79 -3.70 -13.28
CA GLU A 119 5.96 -2.54 -12.98
C GLU A 119 5.57 -2.51 -11.50
N ILE A 120 5.21 -3.66 -10.92
CA ILE A 120 4.97 -3.79 -9.48
C ILE A 120 6.22 -3.36 -8.67
N GLY A 121 7.39 -3.87 -9.05
CA GLY A 121 8.65 -3.53 -8.39
C GLY A 121 9.07 -2.08 -8.61
N PHE A 122 8.79 -1.51 -9.78
CA PHE A 122 9.03 -0.11 -10.10
C PHE A 122 8.19 0.80 -9.21
N TYR A 123 6.86 0.64 -9.23
CA TYR A 123 5.97 1.54 -8.48
C TYR A 123 6.11 1.39 -6.96
N SER A 124 6.41 0.18 -6.46
CA SER A 124 6.69 -0.02 -5.04
C SER A 124 7.89 0.81 -4.59
N ARG A 125 9.04 0.69 -5.29
CA ARG A 125 10.26 1.44 -4.96
C ARG A 125 10.11 2.94 -5.20
N GLN A 126 9.42 3.32 -6.27
CA GLN A 126 9.27 4.73 -6.61
C GLN A 126 8.37 5.47 -5.61
N CYS A 127 7.33 4.80 -5.08
CA CYS A 127 6.51 5.37 -4.02
C CYS A 127 7.31 5.63 -2.74
N GLU A 128 8.22 4.72 -2.37
CA GLU A 128 9.09 4.91 -1.19
C GLU A 128 10.08 6.05 -1.41
N LYS A 129 10.70 6.09 -2.60
CA LYS A 129 11.73 7.08 -2.93
C LYS A 129 11.15 8.50 -2.93
N GLU A 130 10.00 8.68 -3.58
CA GLU A 130 9.40 10.01 -3.80
C GLU A 130 8.28 10.34 -2.79
N ASN A 131 8.04 9.48 -1.80
CA ASN A 131 6.96 9.62 -0.81
C ASN A 131 5.58 9.86 -1.45
N TRP A 132 5.28 9.16 -2.55
CA TRP A 132 4.03 9.35 -3.26
C TRP A 132 2.83 8.97 -2.40
N SER A 133 1.82 9.84 -2.40
CA SER A 133 0.50 9.47 -1.91
C SER A 133 -0.15 8.46 -2.87
N VAL A 134 -1.17 7.74 -2.39
CA VAL A 134 -1.99 6.84 -3.25
C VAL A 134 -2.55 7.58 -4.48
N ARG A 135 -2.90 8.86 -4.34
CA ARG A 135 -3.39 9.69 -5.45
C ARG A 135 -2.32 9.89 -6.50
N GLU A 136 -1.09 10.16 -6.06
CA GLU A 136 0.04 10.37 -6.93
C GLU A 136 0.46 9.08 -7.63
N LEU A 137 0.57 7.98 -6.88
CA LEU A 137 0.77 6.65 -7.44
C LEU A 137 -0.24 6.35 -8.56
N ARG A 138 -1.54 6.58 -8.31
CA ARG A 138 -2.58 6.37 -9.31
C ARG A 138 -2.38 7.25 -10.55
N ARG A 139 -1.99 8.52 -10.37
CA ARG A 139 -1.67 9.43 -11.48
C ARG A 139 -0.52 8.88 -12.32
N GLN A 140 0.55 8.43 -11.67
CA GLN A 140 1.75 7.93 -12.34
C GLN A 140 1.54 6.60 -13.05
N MET A 141 0.76 5.69 -12.45
CA MET A 141 0.29 4.46 -13.11
C MET A 141 -0.56 4.78 -14.33
N LYS A 142 -1.51 5.71 -14.23
CA LYS A 142 -2.34 6.14 -15.37
C LYS A 142 -1.51 6.75 -16.51
N SER A 143 -0.40 7.42 -16.19
CA SER A 143 0.51 7.99 -17.18
C SER A 143 1.49 6.97 -17.79
N MET A 144 1.42 5.69 -17.39
CA MET A 144 2.35 4.63 -17.78
C MET A 144 3.82 5.06 -17.59
N LEU A 145 4.12 5.72 -16.47
CA LEU A 145 5.47 6.25 -16.20
C LEU A 145 6.55 5.18 -16.34
N SER A 146 6.29 3.97 -15.84
CA SER A 146 7.14 2.78 -15.99
C SER A 146 7.60 2.58 -17.44
N HIS A 147 6.64 2.54 -18.36
CA HIS A 147 6.84 2.34 -19.79
C HIS A 147 7.55 3.52 -20.44
N ARG A 148 7.16 4.75 -20.08
CA ARG A 148 7.82 5.97 -20.59
C ARG A 148 9.31 6.00 -20.23
N LEU A 149 9.66 5.62 -19.00
CA LEU A 149 11.06 5.55 -18.56
C LEU A 149 11.83 4.39 -19.19
N ALA A 150 11.17 3.27 -19.47
CA ALA A 150 11.78 2.14 -20.17
C ALA A 150 12.13 2.49 -21.62
N LEU A 151 11.28 3.27 -22.30
CA LEU A 151 11.44 3.64 -23.71
C LEU A 151 12.27 4.93 -23.93
N SER A 152 12.35 5.80 -22.92
CA SER A 152 13.05 7.08 -23.06
C SER A 152 14.57 6.95 -22.93
N LYS A 153 15.28 7.65 -23.80
CA LYS A 153 16.72 7.89 -23.66
C LYS A 153 17.03 8.93 -22.58
N ASP A 154 16.09 9.87 -22.38
CA ASP A 154 16.15 10.89 -21.34
C ASP A 154 15.23 10.50 -20.19
N LYS A 155 15.79 9.78 -19.21
CA LYS A 155 15.04 9.31 -18.04
C LYS A 155 14.84 10.44 -17.02
N GLU A 156 15.79 11.36 -16.93
CA GLU A 156 15.75 12.48 -15.99
C GLU A 156 14.65 13.47 -16.38
N GLY A 157 14.54 13.85 -17.66
CA GLY A 157 13.48 14.73 -18.13
C GLY A 157 12.08 14.12 -17.98
N VAL A 158 11.94 12.80 -18.21
CA VAL A 158 10.65 12.10 -17.99
C VAL A 158 10.26 12.09 -16.51
N MET A 159 11.23 11.93 -15.60
CA MET A 159 11.00 12.02 -14.15
C MET A 159 10.61 13.44 -13.72
N GLU A 160 11.30 14.46 -14.23
CA GLU A 160 11.01 15.86 -13.90
C GLU A 160 9.59 16.26 -14.37
N LEU A 161 9.18 15.80 -15.55
CA LEU A 161 7.81 16.00 -16.05
C LEU A 161 6.77 15.26 -15.19
N ALA A 162 7.12 14.09 -14.66
CA ALA A 162 6.26 13.31 -13.79
C ALA A 162 6.03 14.02 -12.44
N GLU A 163 7.08 14.63 -11.88
CA GLU A 163 7.00 15.40 -10.64
C GLU A 163 6.19 16.68 -10.80
N LYS A 164 6.48 17.46 -11.84
CA LYS A 164 5.80 18.74 -12.09
C LYS A 164 4.31 18.53 -12.34
N GLY A 165 3.94 17.44 -13.02
CA GLY A 165 2.57 17.15 -13.42
C GLY A 165 2.05 18.22 -14.37
N ALA A 166 1.85 17.87 -15.64
CA ALA A 166 1.16 18.74 -16.59
C ALA A 166 -0.10 19.35 -15.93
N GLU A 167 -0.16 20.69 -15.90
CA GLU A 167 -1.33 21.46 -15.50
C GLU A 167 -2.60 20.99 -16.21
#